data_AF-A0A919UA38-F1
#
_entry.id   AF-A0A919UA38-F1
#
_cell.length_a   1.000
_cell.length_b   1.000
_cell.length_c   1.000
_cell.angle_alpha   90.00
_cell.angle_beta   90.00
_cell.angle_gamma   90.00
#
_symmetry.space_group_name_H-M   'P 1'
#
loop_
_entity.id
_entity.type
_entity.pdbx_description
1 polymer ?
#
loop_
_entity_poly.entity_id
_entity_poly.type
_entity_poly.pdbx_seq_one_letter_code
_entity_poly.pdbx_strand_id
1 'polypeptide(L)'
;MVSQRQVSLKERRPRFRRPGPNRHGERVNIVSTGERSSTGERYRASTVAAFEAAVLVRCTGVCGGGGRARALGGTRVRTAFAHAPSNLQPGVLAEFNRSVAADRLVELLEAAGHSASVHRYTAGTRHRYEIFRVLTGTDTGPFLDRAWQQGYVDLCGAPELPRSARQVRHARQLAESAWRGVLLVSGPSRSGSPGLRVPDLETATVLIRAGRMLSMPVRMSTRPGGQLLLVMPQAAAA
;
A
#
# COMPACT_ATOMS: atom_id res chain seq x y z
N MET A 1 -11.45 -71.16 19.35
CA MET A 1 -10.30 -70.95 18.44
C MET A 1 -10.83 -70.47 17.10
N VAL A 2 -10.79 -69.16 16.83
CA VAL A 2 -11.20 -68.57 15.55
C VAL A 2 -9.96 -67.89 14.98
N SER A 3 -9.47 -68.43 13.87
CA SER A 3 -8.26 -68.00 13.15
C SER A 3 -8.61 -66.86 12.19
N GLN A 4 -8.15 -65.65 12.50
CA GLN A 4 -8.27 -64.49 11.60
C GLN A 4 -7.16 -64.57 10.53
N ARG A 5 -7.56 -64.82 9.28
CA ARG A 5 -6.70 -64.70 8.11
C ARG A 5 -6.49 -63.22 7.75
N GLN A 6 -5.24 -62.78 7.80
CA GLN A 6 -4.77 -61.56 7.15
C GLN A 6 -4.94 -61.66 5.63
N VAL A 7 -5.53 -60.64 5.01
CA VAL A 7 -5.48 -60.45 3.56
C VAL A 7 -4.60 -59.23 3.28
N SER A 8 -3.39 -59.50 2.81
CA SER A 8 -2.40 -58.52 2.36
C SER A 8 -2.83 -57.93 1.01
N LEU A 9 -3.33 -56.69 1.02
CA LEU A 9 -3.63 -55.93 -0.21
C LEU A 9 -2.32 -55.43 -0.84
N LYS A 10 -1.89 -56.20 -1.84
CA LYS A 10 -0.70 -55.97 -2.66
C LYS A 10 -0.83 -54.70 -3.48
N GLU A 11 0.18 -53.84 -3.36
CA GLU A 11 0.36 -52.55 -4.05
C GLU A 11 0.06 -52.60 -5.55
N ARG A 12 -0.70 -51.60 -6.04
CA ARG A 12 -0.74 -51.24 -7.47
C ARG A 12 -0.08 -49.87 -7.64
N ARG A 13 1.17 -49.85 -8.11
CA ARG A 13 1.83 -48.63 -8.59
C ARG A 13 1.29 -48.25 -9.98
N PRO A 14 0.94 -46.98 -10.23
CA PRO A 14 0.58 -46.54 -11.58
C PRO A 14 1.83 -46.44 -12.46
N ARG A 15 1.75 -47.02 -13.66
CA ARG A 15 2.79 -46.91 -14.71
C ARG A 15 2.63 -45.56 -15.42
N PHE A 16 3.61 -44.67 -15.27
CA PHE A 16 3.72 -43.47 -16.10
C PHE A 16 4.14 -43.86 -17.53
N ARG A 17 3.38 -43.39 -18.53
CA ARG A 17 3.76 -43.49 -19.95
C ARG A 17 4.90 -42.52 -20.25
N ARG A 18 5.94 -43.01 -20.94
CA ARG A 18 7.04 -42.19 -21.47
C ARG A 18 6.55 -41.36 -22.67
N PRO A 19 6.88 -40.06 -22.79
CA PRO A 19 6.65 -39.30 -24.00
C PRO A 19 7.64 -39.73 -25.11
N GLY A 20 7.13 -39.91 -26.33
CA GLY A 20 7.91 -40.29 -27.51
C GLY A 20 8.81 -39.17 -28.07
N PRO A 21 9.72 -39.50 -28.98
CA PRO A 21 10.73 -38.57 -29.48
C PRO A 21 10.21 -37.69 -30.62
N ASN A 22 10.62 -36.43 -30.58
CA ASN A 22 10.81 -35.49 -31.69
C ASN A 22 9.58 -35.09 -32.54
N ARG A 23 9.09 -33.87 -32.27
CA ARG A 23 8.67 -32.95 -33.34
C ARG A 23 9.45 -31.65 -33.21
N HIS A 24 9.99 -31.22 -34.34
CA HIS A 24 10.85 -30.07 -34.53
C HIS A 24 10.24 -28.79 -33.93
N GLY A 25 10.78 -28.37 -32.79
CA GLY A 25 10.66 -27.00 -32.31
C GLY A 25 11.83 -26.21 -32.86
N GLU A 26 11.52 -25.32 -33.79
CA GLU A 26 12.38 -24.23 -34.23
C GLU A 26 13.01 -23.56 -33.01
N ARG A 27 14.35 -23.65 -32.90
CA ARG A 27 15.11 -22.92 -31.89
C ARG A 27 15.03 -21.44 -32.26
N VAL A 28 14.03 -20.75 -31.73
CA VAL A 28 14.07 -19.30 -31.64
C VAL A 28 15.27 -18.98 -30.76
N ASN A 29 16.35 -18.54 -31.40
CA ASN A 29 17.48 -17.94 -30.72
C ASN A 29 16.96 -16.70 -30.00
N ILE A 30 16.57 -16.86 -28.74
CA ILE A 30 16.39 -15.75 -27.82
C ILE A 30 17.80 -15.19 -27.63
N VAL A 31 18.13 -14.21 -28.47
CA VAL A 31 19.25 -13.31 -28.28
C VAL A 31 19.17 -12.85 -26.83
N SER A 32 20.10 -13.33 -26.01
CA SER A 32 20.28 -12.91 -24.64
C SER A 32 20.99 -11.56 -24.65
N THR A 33 20.26 -10.51 -25.03
CA THR A 33 20.68 -9.13 -24.80
C THR A 33 20.32 -8.75 -23.36
N GLY A 34 21.32 -8.27 -22.61
CA GLY A 34 21.30 -8.00 -21.17
C GLY A 34 20.39 -6.85 -20.70
N GLU A 35 19.26 -6.60 -21.36
CA GLU A 35 18.35 -5.48 -21.05
C GLU A 35 17.16 -5.86 -20.14
N ARG A 36 16.95 -7.15 -19.82
CA ARG A 36 15.81 -7.58 -18.98
C ARG A 36 15.84 -7.07 -17.54
N SER A 37 17.01 -6.68 -17.03
CA SER A 37 17.15 -6.21 -15.64
C SER A 37 16.61 -4.79 -15.47
N SER A 38 16.80 -3.91 -16.45
CA SER A 38 16.46 -2.48 -16.33
C SER A 38 14.95 -2.21 -16.41
N THR A 39 14.23 -2.90 -17.31
CA THR A 39 12.77 -2.74 -17.46
C THR A 39 12.02 -3.28 -16.25
N GLY A 40 12.46 -4.43 -15.72
CA GLY A 40 11.85 -5.05 -14.54
C GLY A 40 12.10 -4.25 -13.25
N GLU A 41 13.25 -3.57 -13.14
CA GLU A 41 13.58 -2.70 -12.01
C GLU A 41 12.84 -1.36 -12.07
N ARG A 42 12.75 -0.74 -13.25
CA ARG A 42 11.92 0.47 -13.48
C ARG A 42 10.45 0.22 -13.18
N TYR A 43 9.91 -0.92 -13.63
CA TYR A 43 8.53 -1.29 -13.32
C TYR A 43 8.31 -1.42 -11.80
N ARG A 44 9.26 -2.00 -11.07
CA ARG A 44 9.17 -2.13 -9.61
C ARG A 44 9.31 -0.82 -8.85
N ALA A 45 10.21 0.06 -9.30
CA ALA A 45 10.34 1.39 -8.74
C ALA A 45 9.01 2.16 -8.93
N SER A 46 8.39 2.01 -10.10
CA SER A 46 7.06 2.55 -10.40
C SER A 46 5.97 1.94 -9.51
N THR A 47 5.96 0.62 -9.25
CA THR A 47 4.97 0.03 -8.33
C THR A 47 5.15 0.48 -6.88
N VAL A 48 6.39 0.64 -6.40
CA VAL A 48 6.66 1.16 -5.05
C VAL A 48 6.23 2.62 -4.92
N ALA A 49 6.48 3.43 -5.95
CA ALA A 49 6.06 4.83 -5.99
C ALA A 49 4.53 4.97 -6.05
N ALA A 50 3.87 4.18 -6.89
CA ALA A 50 2.41 4.14 -6.99
C ALA A 50 1.77 3.70 -5.67
N PHE A 51 2.37 2.74 -4.97
CA PHE A 51 1.91 2.32 -3.66
C PHE A 51 2.11 3.41 -2.60
N GLU A 52 3.24 4.12 -2.61
CA GLU A 52 3.48 5.28 -1.73
C GLU A 52 2.43 6.37 -1.95
N ALA A 53 2.12 6.69 -3.21
CA ALA A 53 1.08 7.65 -3.57
C ALA A 53 -0.30 7.22 -3.05
N ALA A 54 -0.64 5.93 -3.20
CA ALA A 54 -1.90 5.40 -2.70
C ALA A 54 -2.00 5.48 -1.16
N VAL A 55 -0.90 5.20 -0.45
CA VAL A 55 -0.81 5.34 1.01
C VAL A 55 -0.99 6.81 1.42
N LEU A 56 -0.32 7.74 0.73
CA LEU A 56 -0.47 9.18 0.98
C LEU A 56 -1.93 9.63 0.88
N VAL A 57 -2.60 9.30 -0.24
CA VAL A 57 -4.01 9.65 -0.47
C VAL A 57 -4.90 9.06 0.61
N ARG A 58 -4.73 7.78 0.95
CA ARG A 58 -5.52 7.13 2.02
C ARG A 58 -5.30 7.75 3.39
N CYS A 59 -4.10 8.26 3.67
CA CYS A 59 -3.81 8.91 4.96
C CYS A 59 -4.28 10.37 5.02
N THR A 60 -4.77 10.95 3.92
CA THR A 60 -5.39 12.27 3.93
C THR A 60 -6.74 12.23 4.66
N GLY A 61 -7.10 13.31 5.37
CA GLY A 61 -8.30 13.36 6.22
C GLY A 61 -8.08 12.92 7.68
N VAL A 62 -6.83 12.65 8.04
CA VAL A 62 -6.48 12.06 9.32
C VAL A 62 -5.59 12.95 10.20
N CYS A 63 -5.09 14.04 9.62
CA CYS A 63 -4.24 15.01 10.29
C CYS A 63 -5.07 16.18 10.84
N GLY A 64 -5.08 16.29 12.16
CA GLY A 64 -5.71 17.38 12.89
C GLY A 64 -5.48 17.22 14.39
N GLY A 65 -4.36 17.77 14.88
CA GLY A 65 -4.17 18.01 16.30
C GLY A 65 -5.25 19.00 16.76
N GLY A 66 -6.09 18.55 17.69
CA GLY A 66 -7.16 19.37 18.26
C GLY A 66 -8.53 19.07 17.65
N GLY A 67 -9.23 18.10 18.25
CA GLY A 67 -10.69 18.02 18.22
C GLY A 67 -11.31 17.66 16.86
N ARG A 68 -11.65 16.38 16.72
CA ARG A 68 -12.43 15.77 15.62
C ARG A 68 -11.62 15.58 14.34
N ALA A 69 -11.41 14.31 13.99
CA ALA A 69 -11.00 13.92 12.65
C ALA A 69 -11.93 14.62 11.66
N ARG A 70 -11.42 15.60 10.91
CA ARG A 70 -12.09 16.06 9.70
C ARG A 70 -11.84 14.98 8.67
N ALA A 71 -12.63 13.93 8.80
CA ALA A 71 -12.59 12.79 7.93
C ALA A 71 -12.97 13.25 6.51
N LEU A 72 -11.97 13.63 5.71
CA LEU A 72 -12.02 13.34 4.28
C LEU A 72 -11.78 11.82 4.15
N GLY A 73 -12.77 11.01 4.55
CA GLY A 73 -12.59 9.56 4.67
C GLY A 73 -13.58 8.82 5.58
N GLY A 74 -14.51 9.52 6.22
CA GLY A 74 -15.71 8.87 6.75
C GLY A 74 -16.51 8.30 5.58
N THR A 75 -17.45 7.38 5.85
CA THR A 75 -18.31 6.75 4.84
C THR A 75 -18.96 7.73 3.85
N ARG A 76 -19.03 9.03 4.20
CA ARG A 76 -19.48 10.13 3.35
C ARG A 76 -18.51 10.59 2.25
N VAL A 77 -17.22 10.22 2.26
CA VAL A 77 -16.30 10.47 1.12
C VAL A 77 -16.26 9.27 0.18
N ARG A 78 -16.33 8.04 0.73
CA ARG A 78 -16.57 6.85 -0.10
C ARG A 78 -17.91 6.94 -0.85
N THR A 79 -18.93 7.57 -0.25
CA THR A 79 -20.16 7.94 -0.96
C THR A 79 -20.15 9.36 -1.56
N ALA A 80 -19.10 10.16 -1.41
CA ALA A 80 -18.93 11.36 -2.23
C ALA A 80 -18.36 10.99 -3.62
N PHE A 81 -17.53 9.95 -3.70
CA PHE A 81 -17.14 9.40 -5.00
C PHE A 81 -18.18 8.43 -5.59
N ALA A 82 -19.12 7.93 -4.78
CA ALA A 82 -20.25 7.15 -5.30
C ALA A 82 -21.53 8.01 -5.54
N HIS A 83 -21.77 9.11 -4.80
CA HIS A 83 -23.02 9.89 -4.74
C HIS A 83 -22.83 11.38 -4.33
N ALA A 84 -21.67 12.03 -4.55
CA ALA A 84 -21.60 13.49 -4.32
C ALA A 84 -22.45 14.26 -5.34
N PRO A 85 -23.17 15.31 -4.90
CA PRO A 85 -23.79 16.26 -5.81
C PRO A 85 -22.66 17.04 -6.51
N SER A 86 -22.41 16.71 -7.78
CA SER A 86 -22.01 17.56 -8.94
C SER A 86 -21.16 18.84 -8.80
N ASN A 87 -20.61 19.19 -7.63
CA ASN A 87 -19.98 20.49 -7.36
C ASN A 87 -18.55 20.36 -6.77
N LEU A 88 -18.03 19.14 -6.60
CA LEU A 88 -16.58 18.93 -6.49
C LEU A 88 -16.03 19.01 -7.91
N GLN A 89 -15.23 20.05 -8.19
CA GLN A 89 -14.58 20.23 -9.49
C GLN A 89 -13.92 18.91 -9.93
N PRO A 90 -14.19 18.42 -11.16
CA PRO A 90 -13.51 17.25 -11.70
C PRO A 90 -12.00 17.40 -11.52
N GLY A 91 -11.38 16.40 -10.90
CA GLY A 91 -9.93 16.34 -10.78
C GLY A 91 -9.33 16.70 -9.42
N VAL A 92 -10.09 16.85 -8.33
CA VAL A 92 -9.49 16.91 -6.98
C VAL A 92 -9.22 15.50 -6.45
N LEU A 93 -7.95 15.17 -6.17
CA LEU A 93 -7.56 13.86 -5.66
C LEU A 93 -7.44 13.81 -4.13
N ALA A 94 -6.74 14.77 -3.53
CA ALA A 94 -6.44 14.76 -2.09
C ALA A 94 -6.16 16.17 -1.54
N GLU A 95 -6.32 16.34 -0.22
CA GLU A 95 -5.98 17.57 0.49
C GLU A 95 -5.03 17.31 1.67
N PHE A 96 -3.98 18.12 1.76
CA PHE A 96 -2.94 18.04 2.79
C PHE A 96 -2.88 19.34 3.58
N ASN A 97 -2.53 19.23 4.85
CA ASN A 97 -2.19 20.35 5.73
C ASN A 97 -0.70 20.74 5.64
N ARG A 98 0.09 20.05 4.81
CA ARG A 98 1.53 20.26 4.66
C ARG A 98 1.91 20.21 3.17
N SER A 99 2.68 21.19 2.72
CA SER A 99 3.17 21.26 1.33
C SER A 99 3.98 20.03 0.96
N VAL A 100 4.93 19.62 1.82
CA VAL A 100 5.84 18.49 1.58
C VAL A 100 5.09 17.19 1.23
N ALA A 101 3.92 16.95 1.84
CA ALA A 101 3.13 15.76 1.52
C ALA A 101 2.41 15.88 0.17
N ALA A 102 1.92 17.08 -0.18
CA ALA A 102 1.30 17.36 -1.47
C ALA A 102 2.33 17.32 -2.61
N ASP A 103 3.49 17.96 -2.43
CA ASP A 103 4.59 18.01 -3.39
C ASP A 103 5.08 16.59 -3.68
N ARG A 104 5.27 15.78 -2.62
CA ARG A 104 5.64 14.38 -2.77
C ARG A 104 4.60 13.56 -3.55
N LEU A 105 3.31 13.80 -3.33
CA LEU A 105 2.27 13.11 -4.10
C LEU A 105 2.36 13.48 -5.58
N VAL A 106 2.60 14.75 -5.91
CA VAL A 106 2.80 15.19 -7.30
C VAL A 106 4.01 14.51 -7.93
N GLU A 107 5.17 14.51 -7.24
CA GLU A 107 6.38 13.82 -7.73
C GLU A 107 6.13 12.34 -8.06
N LEU A 108 5.42 11.62 -7.17
CA LEU A 108 5.13 10.20 -7.35
C LEU A 108 4.17 9.94 -8.52
N LEU A 109 3.19 10.82 -8.71
CA LEU A 109 2.23 10.73 -9.81
C LEU A 109 2.91 11.05 -11.15
N GLU A 110 3.72 12.09 -11.22
CA GLU A 110 4.48 12.45 -12.42
C GLU A 110 5.45 11.33 -12.82
N ALA A 111 6.15 10.74 -11.83
CA ALA A 111 7.01 9.57 -12.07
C ALA A 111 6.24 8.34 -12.57
N ALA A 112 4.95 8.25 -12.26
CA ALA A 112 4.05 7.20 -12.76
C ALA A 112 3.37 7.57 -14.09
N GLY A 113 3.65 8.74 -14.66
CA GLY A 113 3.07 9.21 -15.92
C GLY A 113 1.68 9.86 -15.77
N HIS A 114 1.29 10.24 -14.56
CA HIS A 114 0.03 10.94 -14.27
C HIS A 114 0.30 12.43 -14.02
N SER A 115 -0.31 13.29 -14.82
CA SER A 115 -0.21 14.74 -14.60
C SER A 115 -0.93 15.13 -13.30
N ALA A 116 -0.23 15.86 -12.44
CA ALA A 116 -0.73 16.34 -11.17
C ALA A 116 -0.27 17.77 -10.91
N SER A 117 -1.02 18.53 -10.10
CA SER A 117 -0.63 19.89 -9.68
C SER A 117 -1.10 20.17 -8.26
N VAL A 118 -0.43 21.10 -7.57
CA VAL A 118 -0.82 21.54 -6.23
C VAL A 118 -1.47 22.93 -6.30
N HIS A 119 -2.69 23.03 -5.78
CA HIS A 119 -3.37 24.29 -5.54
C HIS A 119 -3.36 24.62 -4.05
N ARG A 120 -2.74 25.75 -3.68
CA ARG A 120 -2.67 26.24 -2.29
C ARG A 120 -3.81 27.22 -2.02
N TYR A 121 -4.48 27.07 -0.89
CA TYR A 121 -5.44 28.05 -0.41
C TYR A 121 -5.46 28.13 1.13
N THR A 122 -5.93 29.26 1.64
CA THR A 122 -6.10 29.46 3.09
C THR A 122 -7.53 29.13 3.51
N ALA A 123 -7.68 28.36 4.58
CA ALA A 123 -8.97 27.98 5.15
C ALA A 123 -9.03 28.29 6.65
N GLY A 124 -10.25 28.34 7.19
CA GLY A 124 -10.52 28.58 8.61
C GLY A 124 -10.88 30.04 8.91
N THR A 125 -11.74 30.21 9.91
CA THR A 125 -12.31 31.52 10.29
C THR A 125 -11.47 32.19 11.39
N ARG A 126 -11.41 31.58 12.58
CA ARG A 126 -10.65 32.11 13.74
C ARG A 126 -9.15 31.86 13.64
N HIS A 127 -8.77 30.70 13.11
CA HIS A 127 -7.39 30.34 12.85
C HIS A 127 -7.29 30.04 11.35
N ARG A 128 -6.40 30.76 10.67
CA ARG A 128 -6.11 30.55 9.25
C ARG A 128 -5.06 29.45 9.13
N TYR A 129 -5.35 28.45 8.31
CA TYR A 129 -4.45 27.35 8.00
C TYR A 129 -4.31 27.22 6.49
N GLU A 130 -3.14 26.76 6.06
CA GLU A 130 -2.88 26.49 4.66
C GLU A 130 -3.29 25.07 4.31
N ILE A 131 -3.99 24.94 3.20
CA ILE A 131 -4.40 23.67 2.62
C ILE A 131 -3.80 23.56 1.23
N PHE A 132 -3.23 22.39 0.97
CA PHE A 132 -2.60 22.03 -0.30
C PHE A 132 -3.45 20.95 -0.95
N ARG A 133 -4.16 21.33 -2.01
CA ARG A 133 -5.04 20.45 -2.76
C ARG A 133 -4.31 19.91 -3.98
N VAL A 134 -4.27 18.60 -4.13
CA VAL A 134 -3.67 17.95 -5.31
C VAL A 134 -4.75 17.70 -6.35
N LEU A 135 -4.53 18.21 -7.57
CA LEU A 135 -5.41 18.07 -8.71
C LEU A 135 -4.82 17.10 -9.74
N THR A 136 -5.63 16.21 -10.30
CA THR A 136 -5.22 15.17 -11.26
C THR A 136 -6.29 14.89 -12.31
N GLY A 137 -5.92 14.16 -13.37
CA GLY A 137 -6.90 13.57 -14.29
C GLY A 137 -7.76 12.46 -13.64
N THR A 138 -8.88 12.13 -14.27
CA THR A 138 -9.89 11.16 -13.77
C THR A 138 -9.35 9.74 -13.59
N ASP A 139 -8.35 9.34 -14.39
CA ASP A 139 -7.83 7.97 -14.41
C ASP A 139 -6.89 7.65 -13.22
N THR A 140 -6.52 8.67 -12.45
CA THR A 140 -5.56 8.55 -11.35
C THR A 140 -6.15 7.78 -10.17
N GLY A 141 -7.44 7.95 -9.87
CA GLY A 141 -8.11 7.22 -8.78
C GLY A 141 -8.05 5.70 -8.97
N PRO A 142 -8.58 5.16 -10.08
CA PRO A 142 -8.52 3.72 -10.38
C PRO A 142 -7.08 3.17 -10.49
N PHE A 143 -6.12 3.99 -10.91
CA PHE A 143 -4.70 3.61 -10.89
C PHE A 143 -4.20 3.40 -9.45
N LEU A 144 -4.44 4.36 -8.55
CA LEU A 144 -4.02 4.27 -7.15
C LEU A 144 -4.73 3.15 -6.40
N ASP A 145 -6.01 2.87 -6.70
CA ASP A 145 -6.73 1.74 -6.13
C ASP A 145 -6.06 0.41 -6.49
N ARG A 146 -5.66 0.22 -7.76
CA ARG A 146 -4.93 -0.98 -8.19
C ARG A 146 -3.56 -1.08 -7.52
N ALA A 147 -2.83 0.03 -7.44
CA ALA A 147 -1.53 0.07 -6.77
C ALA A 147 -1.66 -0.29 -5.27
N TRP A 148 -2.70 0.21 -4.61
CA TRP A 148 -3.03 -0.15 -3.23
C TRP A 148 -3.30 -1.65 -3.09
N GLN A 149 -4.21 -2.21 -3.89
CA GLN A 149 -4.58 -3.62 -3.79
C GLN A 149 -3.38 -4.53 -4.02
N GLN A 150 -2.53 -4.20 -5.00
CA GLN A 150 -1.31 -4.95 -5.26
C GLN A 150 -0.34 -4.90 -4.08
N GLY A 151 -0.06 -3.72 -3.54
CA GLY A 151 0.83 -3.57 -2.38
C GLY A 151 0.27 -4.22 -1.11
N TYR A 152 -1.05 -4.19 -0.92
CA TYR A 152 -1.73 -4.92 0.15
C TYR A 152 -1.48 -6.43 0.03
N VAL A 153 -1.66 -7.01 -1.16
CA VAL A 153 -1.39 -8.43 -1.41
C VAL A 153 0.10 -8.76 -1.21
N ASP A 154 1.02 -7.91 -1.65
CA ASP A 154 2.46 -8.18 -1.52
C ASP A 154 2.95 -8.08 -0.06
N LEU A 155 2.36 -7.19 0.74
CA LEU A 155 2.71 -7.04 2.16
C LEU A 155 1.99 -8.05 3.05
N CYS A 156 0.68 -8.17 2.89
CA CYS A 156 -0.22 -8.90 3.79
C CYS A 156 -0.69 -10.25 3.23
N GLY A 157 -0.56 -10.48 1.93
CA GLY A 157 -0.99 -11.73 1.29
C GLY A 157 -0.14 -12.94 1.67
N ALA A 158 -0.85 -14.06 1.86
CA ALA A 158 -0.34 -15.41 2.05
C ALA A 158 0.90 -15.52 2.97
N PRO A 159 0.77 -15.20 4.28
CA PRO A 159 1.88 -15.31 5.23
C PRO A 159 2.44 -16.73 5.33
N GLU A 160 1.64 -17.76 5.02
CA GLU A 160 2.01 -19.17 5.11
C GLU A 160 2.83 -19.69 3.91
N LEU A 161 2.88 -18.93 2.79
CA LEU A 161 3.61 -19.36 1.61
C LEU A 161 5.08 -18.88 1.68
N PRO A 162 6.06 -19.73 1.33
CA PRO A 162 7.44 -19.33 1.29
C PRO A 162 7.64 -18.21 0.26
N ARG A 163 8.26 -17.10 0.68
CA ARG A 163 8.60 -15.97 -0.19
C ARG A 163 10.03 -16.11 -0.69
N SER A 164 10.24 -15.90 -1.99
CA SER A 164 11.57 -15.77 -2.56
C SER A 164 12.30 -14.53 -1.99
N ALA A 165 13.64 -14.54 -1.98
CA ALA A 165 14.44 -13.40 -1.54
C ALA A 165 14.09 -12.10 -2.31
N ARG A 166 13.69 -12.23 -3.59
CA ARG A 166 13.24 -11.12 -4.43
C ARG A 166 11.90 -10.52 -3.96
N GLN A 167 10.97 -11.36 -3.52
CA GLN A 167 9.69 -10.93 -2.94
C GLN A 167 9.90 -10.28 -1.56
N VAL A 168 10.79 -10.84 -0.73
CA VAL A 168 11.13 -10.26 0.58
C VAL A 168 11.71 -8.85 0.43
N ARG A 169 12.68 -8.67 -0.49
CA ARG A 169 13.24 -7.34 -0.77
C ARG A 169 12.19 -6.35 -1.28
N HIS A 170 11.32 -6.78 -2.18
CA HIS A 170 10.26 -5.92 -2.70
C HIS A 170 9.26 -5.51 -1.61
N ALA A 171 8.80 -6.47 -0.80
CA ALA A 171 7.90 -6.19 0.32
C ALA A 171 8.56 -5.25 1.36
N ARG A 172 9.88 -5.34 1.57
CA ARG A 172 10.60 -4.36 2.39
C ARG A 172 10.56 -2.95 1.80
N GLN A 173 10.76 -2.80 0.49
CA GLN A 173 10.65 -1.50 -0.19
C GLN A 173 9.25 -0.90 -0.09
N LEU A 174 8.20 -1.74 -0.22
CA LEU A 174 6.81 -1.33 0.00
C LEU A 174 6.56 -0.90 1.46
N ALA A 175 7.15 -1.62 2.42
CA ALA A 175 7.05 -1.25 3.83
C ALA A 175 7.69 0.12 4.11
N GLU A 176 8.88 0.35 3.55
CA GLU A 176 9.60 1.63 3.67
C GLU A 176 8.81 2.78 3.03
N SER A 177 8.24 2.55 1.85
CA SER A 177 7.45 3.57 1.16
C SER A 177 6.14 3.90 1.85
N ALA A 178 5.44 2.90 2.40
CA ALA A 178 4.24 3.13 3.20
C ALA A 178 4.53 4.03 4.42
N TRP A 179 5.59 3.74 5.17
CA TRP A 179 5.96 4.54 6.34
C TRP A 179 6.46 5.93 5.96
N ARG A 180 7.17 6.07 4.83
CA ARG A 180 7.56 7.39 4.29
C ARG A 180 6.33 8.26 4.04
N GLY A 181 5.35 7.75 3.28
CA GLY A 181 4.13 8.49 2.97
C GLY A 181 3.36 8.91 4.24
N VAL A 182 3.17 7.97 5.16
CA VAL A 182 2.50 8.20 6.44
C VAL A 182 3.16 9.30 7.28
N LEU A 183 4.49 9.30 7.38
CA LEU A 183 5.24 10.26 8.20
C LEU A 183 5.20 11.66 7.59
N LEU A 184 5.16 11.78 6.26
CA LEU A 184 4.98 13.06 5.58
C LEU A 184 3.64 13.71 5.94
N VAL A 185 2.58 12.90 5.93
CA VAL A 185 1.21 13.33 6.25
C VAL A 185 1.09 13.70 7.74
N SER A 186 1.59 12.85 8.63
CA SER A 186 1.52 13.07 10.09
C SER A 186 2.33 14.28 10.55
N GLY A 187 3.52 14.46 9.97
CA GLY A 187 4.48 15.47 10.40
C GLY A 187 5.18 15.16 11.72
N PRO A 188 6.06 16.07 12.16
CA PRO A 188 6.84 15.88 13.37
C PRO A 188 5.92 15.80 14.60
N SER A 189 6.08 14.74 15.39
CA SER A 189 5.41 14.63 16.69
C SER A 189 6.30 15.19 17.80
N ARG A 190 5.68 15.91 18.74
CA ARG A 190 6.34 16.35 19.98
C ARG A 190 6.38 15.25 21.05
N SER A 191 5.64 14.16 20.86
CA SER A 191 5.64 13.00 21.76
C SER A 191 6.72 11.99 21.35
N GLY A 192 7.31 11.31 22.34
CA GLY A 192 8.20 10.18 22.12
C GLY A 192 7.52 8.96 21.46
N SER A 193 6.20 9.00 21.33
CA SER A 193 5.39 8.02 20.59
C SER A 193 4.46 8.74 19.62
N PRO A 194 4.82 8.90 18.33
CA PRO A 194 3.95 9.56 17.36
C PRO A 194 2.65 8.76 17.19
N GLY A 195 1.54 9.46 17.38
CA GLY A 195 0.20 8.92 17.16
C GLY A 195 -0.28 9.25 15.75
N LEU A 196 -0.35 8.24 14.90
CA LEU A 196 -0.94 8.31 13.57
C LEU A 196 -2.39 7.84 13.65
N ARG A 197 -3.33 8.68 13.26
CA ARG A 197 -4.68 8.18 12.99
C ARG A 197 -4.68 7.52 11.59
N VAL A 198 -5.54 6.55 11.37
CA VAL A 198 -5.67 5.81 10.10
C VAL A 198 -7.15 5.65 9.78
N PRO A 199 -7.58 5.78 8.51
CA PRO A 199 -9.00 5.84 8.16
C PRO A 199 -9.73 4.50 8.34
N ASP A 200 -9.03 3.38 8.11
CA ASP A 200 -9.63 2.06 8.05
C ASP A 200 -8.68 0.95 8.55
N LEU A 201 -9.25 -0.23 8.79
CA LEU A 201 -8.53 -1.40 9.32
C LEU A 201 -7.52 -2.00 8.34
N GLU A 202 -7.77 -1.96 7.02
CA GLU A 202 -6.84 -2.49 6.02
C GLU A 202 -5.57 -1.65 6.02
N THR A 203 -5.72 -0.33 6.02
CA THR A 203 -4.61 0.61 6.09
C THR A 203 -3.83 0.42 7.39
N ALA A 204 -4.51 0.21 8.51
CA ALA A 204 -3.85 -0.08 9.78
C ALA A 204 -3.07 -1.40 9.75
N THR A 205 -3.65 -2.44 9.14
CA THR A 205 -3.04 -3.77 8.98
C THR A 205 -1.75 -3.69 8.16
N VAL A 206 -1.78 -2.97 7.03
CA VAL A 206 -0.61 -2.73 6.18
C VAL A 206 0.51 -2.06 6.97
N LEU A 207 0.19 -1.01 7.73
CA LEU A 207 1.19 -0.25 8.48
C LEU A 207 1.78 -1.04 9.65
N ILE A 208 0.97 -1.84 10.36
CA ILE A 208 1.47 -2.75 11.40
C ILE A 208 2.39 -3.80 10.78
N ARG A 209 2.00 -4.40 9.65
CA ARG A 209 2.81 -5.40 8.94
C ARG A 209 4.12 -4.79 8.44
N ALA A 210 4.07 -3.63 7.80
CA ALA A 210 5.23 -2.88 7.36
C ALA A 210 6.14 -2.50 8.54
N GLY A 211 5.56 -2.06 9.66
CA GLY A 211 6.31 -1.73 10.87
C GLY A 211 7.08 -2.92 11.41
N ARG A 212 6.44 -4.09 11.50
CA ARG A 212 7.10 -5.35 11.90
C ARG A 212 8.26 -5.73 10.97
N MET A 213 8.09 -5.55 9.65
CA MET A 213 9.16 -5.83 8.67
C MET A 213 10.37 -4.90 8.82
N LEU A 214 10.14 -3.68 9.33
CA LEU A 214 11.17 -2.68 9.57
C LEU A 214 11.62 -2.65 11.04
N SER A 215 11.22 -3.64 11.84
CA SER A 215 11.51 -3.72 13.27
C SER A 215 11.07 -2.48 14.07
N MET A 216 10.02 -1.79 13.59
CA MET A 216 9.40 -0.67 14.29
C MET A 216 8.24 -1.16 15.15
N PRO A 217 8.25 -0.91 16.47
CA PRO A 217 7.17 -1.33 17.36
C PRO A 217 5.95 -0.43 17.15
N VAL A 218 4.88 -1.00 16.58
CA VAL A 218 3.64 -0.29 16.28
C VAL A 218 2.49 -0.96 17.00
N ARG A 219 1.74 -0.18 17.79
CA ARG A 219 0.53 -0.65 18.49
C ARG A 219 -0.69 0.06 17.93
N MET A 220 -1.78 -0.69 17.75
CA MET A 220 -3.06 -0.14 17.35
C MET A 220 -3.96 0.03 18.57
N SER A 221 -4.65 1.16 18.65
CA SER A 221 -5.72 1.43 19.59
C SER A 221 -6.95 1.87 18.80
N THR A 222 -8.08 1.23 19.08
CA THR A 222 -9.38 1.63 18.52
C THR A 222 -9.86 2.90 19.23
N ARG A 223 -10.31 3.89 18.45
CA ARG A 223 -10.89 5.15 18.97
C ARG A 223 -12.16 5.49 18.19
N PRO A 224 -13.12 6.22 18.79
CA PRO A 224 -14.23 6.77 18.02
C PRO A 224 -13.71 7.60 16.84
N GLY A 225 -14.11 7.25 15.62
CA GLY A 225 -13.70 7.94 14.39
C GLY A 225 -12.44 7.43 13.69
N GLY A 226 -11.91 6.25 14.05
CA GLY A 226 -10.86 5.57 13.27
C GLY A 226 -9.89 4.72 14.09
N GLN A 227 -8.85 4.20 13.44
CA GLN A 227 -7.77 3.50 14.13
C GLN A 227 -6.68 4.51 14.53
N LEU A 228 -6.10 4.36 15.72
CA LEU A 228 -4.92 5.10 16.16
C LEU A 228 -3.74 4.15 16.23
N LEU A 229 -2.75 4.34 15.37
CA LEU A 229 -1.45 3.69 15.45
C LEU A 229 -0.51 4.53 16.30
N LEU A 230 0.07 3.90 17.32
CA LEU A 230 1.12 4.46 18.16
C LEU A 230 2.42 3.79 17.76
N VAL A 231 3.37 4.58 17.25
CA VAL A 231 4.75 4.13 17.08
C VAL A 231 5.42 4.27 18.44
N MET A 232 5.90 3.18 19.01
CA MET A 232 6.54 3.18 20.32
C MET A 232 8.03 3.52 20.16
N PRO A 233 8.66 4.20 21.13
CA PRO A 233 10.11 4.29 21.16
C PRO A 233 10.71 2.89 21.35
N GLN A 234 11.82 2.61 20.67
CA GLN A 234 12.42 1.27 20.62
C GLN A 234 12.83 0.73 22.01
N ALA A 235 13.05 1.61 22.98
CA ALA A 235 13.32 1.26 24.38
C ALA A 235 12.09 0.75 25.17
N ALA A 236 10.87 0.93 24.66
CA ALA A 236 9.61 0.55 25.33
C ALA A 236 9.00 -0.77 24.82
N ALA A 237 9.75 -1.53 24.00
CA ALA A 237 9.30 -2.78 23.40
C ALA A 237 9.89 -4.04 24.06
N ALA A 238 10.65 -3.89 25.15
CA ALA A 238 11.14 -4.97 26.00
C ALA A 238 10.12 -5.31 27.10
#